data_AF-D4HVQ7-F1
#
_entry.id   AF-D4HVQ7-F1
#
_cell.length_a   1.000
_cell.length_b   1.000
_cell.length_c   1.000
_cell.angle_alpha   90.00
_cell.angle_beta   90.00
_cell.angle_gamma   90.00
#
_symmetry.space_group_name_H-M   'P 1'
#
loop_
_entity.id
_entity.type
_entity.pdbx_description
1 polymer ?
#
loop_
_entity_poly.entity_id
_entity_poly.type
_entity_poly.pdbx_seq_one_letter_code
_entity_poly.pdbx_strand_id
1 'polypeptide(L)' 'MIFGGIGVARKGDKVSCPQQGHGPTTITEGHPDYLDNGIPVAFHGHKCACGCTLLSSLPDALEG' A
#
# COMPACT_ATOMS: atom_id res chain seq x y z
N MET A 1 4.72 11.21 -4.98
CA MET A 1 5.97 10.43 -4.97
C MET A 1 5.84 9.38 -6.05
N ILE A 2 6.86 9.25 -6.91
CA ILE A 2 6.83 8.38 -8.09
C ILE A 2 8.15 7.62 -8.14
N PHE A 3 8.09 6.30 -8.32
CA PHE A 3 9.24 5.42 -8.49
C PHE A 3 9.12 4.67 -9.81
N GLY A 4 10.14 4.78 -10.67
CA GLY A 4 10.12 4.13 -11.99
C GLY A 4 8.93 4.53 -12.86
N GLY A 5 8.39 5.74 -12.68
CA GLY A 5 7.18 6.21 -13.38
C GLY A 5 5.85 5.77 -12.76
N ILE A 6 5.88 4.99 -11.66
CA ILE A 6 4.69 4.47 -10.96
C ILE A 6 4.47 5.26 -9.66
N GLY A 7 3.23 5.68 -9.41
CA GLY A 7 2.87 6.33 -8.15
C GLY A 7 2.93 5.37 -6.97
N VAL A 8 3.37 5.86 -5.81
CA VAL A 8 3.36 5.06 -4.57
C VAL A 8 1.95 4.75 -4.10
N ALA A 9 1.77 3.57 -3.50
CA ALA A 9 0.57 3.25 -2.76
C ALA A 9 0.61 3.93 -1.39
N ARG A 10 -0.53 4.46 -0.93
CA ARG A 10 -0.66 5.18 0.34
C ARG A 10 -1.80 4.62 1.17
N LYS A 11 -1.76 4.89 2.47
CA LYS A 11 -2.89 4.63 3.36
C LYS A 11 -4.15 5.30 2.79
N GLY A 12 -5.22 4.52 2.64
CA GLY A 12 -6.49 4.95 2.07
C GLY A 12 -6.64 4.71 0.57
N ASP A 13 -5.59 4.36 -0.17
CA ASP A 13 -5.74 4.00 -1.57
C ASP A 13 -6.61 2.73 -1.72
N LYS A 14 -7.41 2.71 -2.79
CA LYS A 14 -8.34 1.62 -3.08
C LYS A 14 -7.58 0.40 -3.59
N VAL A 15 -7.96 -0.76 -3.11
CA VAL A 15 -7.40 -2.07 -3.49
C VAL A 15 -8.53 -2.98 -3.90
N SER A 16 -8.34 -3.75 -4.96
CA SER A 16 -9.26 -4.83 -5.32
C SER A 16 -8.65 -6.15 -4.88
N CYS A 17 -9.24 -6.79 -3.86
CA CYS A 17 -8.75 -8.07 -3.39
C CYS A 17 -9.32 -9.19 -4.28
N PRO A 18 -8.49 -10.05 -4.90
CA PRO A 18 -8.96 -11.13 -5.77
C PRO A 18 -9.61 -12.28 -4.98
N GLN A 19 -9.55 -12.26 -3.65
CA GLN A 19 -10.17 -13.27 -2.81
C GLN A 19 -11.70 -13.17 -2.88
N GLN A 20 -12.35 -14.30 -3.14
CA GLN A 20 -13.82 -14.36 -3.22
C GLN A 20 -14.44 -13.86 -1.90
N GLY A 21 -15.36 -12.89 -2.02
CA GLY A 21 -16.04 -12.26 -0.88
C GLY A 21 -15.37 -11.02 -0.30
N HIS A 22 -14.14 -10.65 -0.69
CA HIS A 22 -13.45 -9.46 -0.16
C HIS A 22 -13.69 -8.20 -1.00
N GLY A 23 -13.72 -8.31 -2.32
CA GLY A 23 -14.09 -7.20 -3.22
C GLY A 23 -13.19 -5.96 -3.08
N PRO A 24 -13.72 -4.77 -3.43
CA PRO A 24 -13.00 -3.50 -3.29
C PRO A 24 -12.85 -3.11 -1.82
N THR A 25 -11.63 -2.79 -1.43
CA THR A 25 -11.21 -2.41 -0.07
C THR A 25 -10.24 -1.24 -0.11
N THR A 26 -9.64 -0.89 1.02
CA THR A 26 -8.64 0.19 1.13
C THR A 26 -7.44 -0.25 1.95
N ILE A 27 -6.28 0.35 1.66
CA ILE A 27 -5.08 0.18 2.48
C ILE A 27 -5.29 0.86 3.85
N THR A 28 -5.07 0.14 4.95
CA THR A 28 -5.27 0.66 6.31
C THR A 28 -3.98 1.05 7.00
N GLU A 29 -2.86 0.52 6.53
CA GLU A 29 -1.53 0.73 7.11
C GLU A 29 -0.62 1.57 6.22
N GLY A 30 0.37 2.21 6.82
CA GLY A 30 1.36 3.04 6.15
C GLY A 30 2.46 3.44 7.13
N HIS A 31 3.65 3.71 6.62
CA HIS A 31 4.80 4.05 7.46
C HIS A 31 4.66 5.49 7.98
N PRO A 32 4.81 5.72 9.30
CA PRO A 32 4.60 7.05 9.90
C PRO A 32 5.57 8.13 9.37
N ASP A 33 6.85 7.79 9.17
CA ASP A 33 7.87 8.73 8.68
C ASP A 33 7.89 8.95 7.16
N TYR A 34 7.39 7.99 6.37
CA TYR A 34 7.35 8.12 4.91
C TYR A 34 5.98 8.65 4.46
N LEU A 35 5.92 9.95 4.18
CA LEU A 35 4.69 10.64 3.82
C LEU A 35 4.72 11.12 2.36
N ASP A 36 3.74 10.72 1.57
CA ASP A 36 3.43 11.34 0.28
C ASP A 36 2.30 12.36 0.47
N ASN A 37 2.61 13.64 0.30
CA ASN A 37 1.65 14.74 0.50
C ASN A 37 0.96 14.68 1.89
N GLY A 38 1.70 14.29 2.93
CA GLY A 38 1.19 14.14 4.29
C GLY A 38 0.43 12.83 4.54
N ILE A 39 0.33 11.94 3.55
CA ILE A 39 -0.33 10.63 3.69
C ILE A 39 0.74 9.54 3.83
N PRO A 40 0.66 8.67 4.84
CA PRO A 40 1.58 7.54 5.01
C PRO A 40 1.67 6.65 3.78
N VAL A 41 2.88 6.38 3.33
CA VAL A 41 3.19 5.45 2.22
C VAL A 41 3.03 4.02 2.70
N ALA A 42 2.46 3.16 1.86
CA ALA A 42 2.25 1.75 2.15
C ALA A 42 3.36 0.89 1.55
N PHE A 43 3.92 -0.02 2.36
CA PHE A 43 5.00 -0.90 1.96
C PHE A 43 4.56 -2.36 1.81
N HIS A 44 5.49 -3.20 1.36
CA HIS A 44 5.31 -4.65 1.35
C HIS A 44 4.94 -5.12 2.77
N GLY A 45 3.97 -6.02 2.90
CA GLY A 45 3.58 -6.53 4.21
C GLY A 45 2.43 -5.75 4.88
N HIS A 46 2.16 -4.51 4.46
CA HIS A 46 1.07 -3.72 5.02
C HIS A 46 -0.31 -4.29 4.71
N LYS A 47 -1.24 -4.04 5.63
CA LYS A 47 -2.60 -4.57 5.61
C LYS A 47 -3.60 -3.65 4.94
N CYS A 48 -4.57 -4.29 4.31
CA CYS A 48 -5.81 -3.67 3.84
C CYS A 48 -6.96 -3.96 4.80
N ALA A 49 -8.08 -3.23 4.67
CA ALA A 49 -9.23 -3.40 5.54
C ALA A 49 -9.88 -4.80 5.47
N CYS A 50 -9.69 -5.54 4.37
CA CYS A 50 -10.13 -6.94 4.28
C CYS A 50 -9.15 -7.95 4.94
N GLY A 51 -8.04 -7.49 5.51
CA GLY A 51 -7.01 -8.32 6.15
C GLY A 51 -5.93 -8.88 5.21
N CYS A 52 -6.04 -8.64 3.89
CA CYS A 52 -4.99 -9.04 2.95
C CYS A 52 -3.71 -8.21 3.14
N THR A 53 -2.60 -8.78 2.69
CA THR A 53 -1.27 -8.16 2.73
C THR A 53 -0.89 -7.63 1.36
N LEU A 54 -0.32 -6.43 1.30
CA LEU A 54 0.21 -5.85 0.07
C LEU A 54 1.51 -6.55 -0.37
N LEU A 55 1.59 -6.79 -1.68
CA LEU A 55 2.80 -7.25 -2.35
C LEU A 55 3.37 -6.08 -3.16
N SER A 56 4.52 -5.56 -2.74
CA SER A 56 5.22 -4.50 -3.48
C SER A 56 5.72 -5.00 -4.84
N SER A 57 5.53 -4.20 -5.89
CA SER A 57 6.18 -4.37 -7.19
C SER A 57 7.62 -3.84 -7.21
N LEU A 58 8.08 -3.26 -6.10
CA LEU A 58 9.42 -2.73 -5.88
C LEU A 58 10.08 -3.56 -4.77
N PRO A 59 10.74 -4.68 -5.10
CA PRO A 59 11.36 -5.56 -4.08
C PRO A 59 12.52 -4.89 -3.34
N ASP A 60 13.15 -3.87 -3.94
CA ASP A 60 14.30 -3.15 -3.37
C ASP A 60 13.90 -1.92 -2.55
N ALA A 61 12.64 -1.49 -2.63
CA ALA A 61 12.10 -0.45 -1.77
C ALA A 61 11.71 -1.08 -0.41
N LEU A 62 12.71 -1.52 0.34
CA LEU A 62 12.55 -1.91 1.74
C LEU A 62 12.73 -0.69 2.64
N GLU A 63 12.03 -0.71 3.78
CA GLU A 63 12.27 0.18 4.90
C GLU A 63 13.73 -0.03 5.35
N GLY A 64 14.59 0.95 5.08
CA GLY A 64 15.98 1.00 5.53
C GLY A 64 16.12 1.74 6.83
#